data_AF-A0A537XBN9-F1
#
_entry.id   AF-A0A537XBN9-F1
#
_cell.length_a   1.000
_cell.length_b   1.000
_cell.length_c   1.000
_cell.angle_alpha   90.00
_cell.angle_beta   90.00
_cell.angle_gamma   90.00
#
_symmetry.space_group_name_H-M   'P 1'
#
loop_
_entity.id
_entity.type
_entity.pdbx_description
1 polymer ?
#
loop_
_entity_poly.entity_id
_entity_poly.type
_entity_poly.pdbx_seq_one_letter_code
_entity_poly.pdbx_strand_id
1 'polypeptide(L)'
;MLVAALALALALGLAAQARADAFGDTFTDYKAHGKIDPCKFSEQTLKQAKQQVPPDIEQYAPDFPAELDRALQNRTLGACGGAAGSGAGGDPVSPGGSSAGAPPTDPAGGAPAGGGAAGGPNATPAPPPIANAAGGIPQATRFRNTSASHTPVPLLIIGVLALLIVVPALAFHGTRWLGWEPRWIPGLRYSVGEAGYRAGGTWSEFADWLRLGR
;
A
#
# COMPACT_ATOMS: atom_id res chain seq x y z
N MET A 1 -10.03 31.53 -21.99
CA MET A 1 -10.48 31.15 -20.63
C MET A 1 -10.51 29.63 -20.42
N LEU A 2 -11.15 28.83 -21.30
CA LEU A 2 -11.22 27.36 -21.15
C LEU A 2 -9.84 26.64 -21.16
N VAL A 3 -8.91 27.08 -22.01
CA VAL A 3 -7.55 26.50 -22.11
C VAL A 3 -6.71 26.75 -20.84
N ALA A 4 -6.87 27.92 -20.20
CA ALA A 4 -6.18 28.25 -18.95
C ALA A 4 -6.71 27.42 -17.77
N ALA A 5 -8.02 27.15 -17.73
CA ALA A 5 -8.63 26.30 -16.71
C ALA A 5 -8.19 24.83 -16.85
N LEU A 6 -8.05 24.33 -18.09
CA LEU A 6 -7.59 22.97 -18.36
C LEU A 6 -6.11 22.78 -17.97
N ALA A 7 -5.26 23.76 -18.27
CA ALA A 7 -3.84 23.73 -17.90
C ALA A 7 -3.64 23.76 -16.37
N LEU A 8 -4.44 24.55 -15.65
CA LEU A 8 -4.40 24.61 -14.18
C LEU A 8 -4.87 23.29 -13.55
N ALA A 9 -5.92 22.66 -14.11
CA ALA A 9 -6.41 21.36 -13.65
C ALA A 9 -5.38 20.23 -13.89
N LEU A 10 -4.67 20.24 -15.02
CA LEU A 10 -3.58 19.29 -15.27
C LEU A 10 -2.41 19.49 -14.28
N ALA A 11 -2.02 20.74 -14.01
CA ALA A 11 -0.92 21.04 -13.08
C ALA A 11 -1.21 20.57 -11.63
N LEU A 12 -2.48 20.63 -11.20
CA LEU A 12 -2.92 20.14 -9.88
C LEU A 12 -2.94 18.61 -9.79
N GLY A 13 -3.13 17.91 -10.91
CA GLY A 13 -3.15 16.43 -10.97
C GLY A 13 -1.79 15.78 -10.76
N LEU A 14 -0.70 16.40 -11.22
CA LEU A 14 0.65 15.82 -11.08
C LEU A 14 1.24 15.94 -9.68
N ALA A 15 0.82 16.94 -8.88
CA ALA A 15 1.36 17.15 -7.53
C ALA A 15 0.92 16.08 -6.50
N ALA A 16 -0.16 15.33 -6.78
CA ALA A 16 -0.66 14.29 -5.88
C ALA A 16 0.09 12.96 -6.02
N GLN A 17 0.69 12.68 -7.18
CA GLN A 17 1.38 11.41 -7.43
C GLN A 17 2.71 11.31 -6.65
N ALA A 18 3.40 12.42 -6.42
CA ALA A 18 4.67 12.45 -5.66
C ALA A 18 4.54 11.99 -4.20
N ARG A 19 3.31 11.83 -3.68
CA ARG A 19 3.07 11.39 -2.31
C ARG A 19 2.94 9.87 -2.14
N ALA A 20 2.71 9.11 -3.21
CA ALA A 20 2.57 7.66 -3.11
C ALA A 20 3.92 6.94 -3.04
N ASP A 21 4.97 7.55 -3.59
CA ASP A 21 6.24 6.86 -3.80
C ASP A 21 7.23 7.01 -2.63
N ALA A 22 6.99 7.93 -1.68
CA ALA A 22 7.91 8.20 -0.57
C ALA A 22 8.21 6.97 0.31
N PHE A 23 7.18 6.22 0.71
CA PHE A 23 7.37 4.97 1.45
C PHE A 23 7.96 3.87 0.56
N GLY A 24 7.49 3.74 -0.68
CA GLY A 24 7.95 2.71 -1.61
C GLY A 24 9.45 2.80 -1.89
N ASP A 25 9.95 4.01 -2.16
CA ASP A 25 11.35 4.26 -2.47
C ASP A 25 12.24 4.05 -1.23
N THR A 26 11.84 4.59 -0.07
CA THR A 26 12.59 4.43 1.19
C THR A 26 12.63 2.98 1.66
N PHE A 27 11.53 2.25 1.54
CA PHE A 27 11.47 0.83 1.87
C PHE A 27 12.27 -0.03 0.89
N THR A 28 12.29 0.33 -0.39
CA THR A 28 13.12 -0.37 -1.40
C THR A 28 14.60 -0.19 -1.12
N ASP A 29 15.03 1.02 -0.74
CA ASP A 29 16.40 1.29 -0.29
C ASP A 29 16.77 0.47 0.95
N TYR A 30 15.88 0.44 1.94
CA TYR A 30 16.04 -0.38 3.14
C TYR A 30 16.14 -1.88 2.83
N LYS A 31 15.30 -2.42 1.93
CA LYS A 31 15.42 -3.83 1.52
C LYS A 31 16.75 -4.15 0.83
N ALA A 32 17.28 -3.20 0.05
CA ALA A 32 18.53 -3.40 -0.67
C ALA A 32 19.76 -3.35 0.25
N HIS A 33 19.74 -2.50 1.27
CA HIS A 33 20.93 -2.18 2.08
C HIS A 33 20.79 -2.51 3.57
N GLY A 34 19.62 -2.92 4.02
CA GLY A 34 19.26 -3.06 5.44
C GLY A 34 19.23 -1.73 6.21
N LYS A 35 19.42 -0.60 5.52
CA LYS A 35 19.55 0.75 6.07
C LYS A 35 19.04 1.76 5.07
N ILE A 36 18.58 2.91 5.58
CA ILE A 36 18.11 4.02 4.75
C ILE A 36 19.24 5.05 4.63
N ASP A 37 19.61 5.39 3.41
CA ASP A 37 20.57 6.48 3.17
C ASP A 37 19.93 7.84 3.50
N PRO A 38 20.38 8.56 4.55
CA PRO A 38 19.79 9.84 4.96
C PRO A 38 20.00 10.96 3.94
N CYS A 39 20.95 10.79 3.03
CA CYS A 39 21.35 11.80 2.05
C CYS A 39 20.60 11.64 0.73
N LYS A 40 20.14 10.42 0.42
CA LYS A 40 19.28 10.12 -0.73
C LYS A 40 17.87 10.69 -0.60
N PHE A 41 17.32 10.74 0.62
CA PHE A 41 15.95 11.17 0.87
C PHE A 41 15.88 12.51 1.60
N SER A 42 14.92 13.36 1.21
CA SER A 42 14.69 14.61 1.91
C SER A 42 14.07 14.38 3.30
N GLU A 43 14.22 15.35 4.22
CA GLU A 43 13.61 15.27 5.55
C GLU A 43 12.08 15.14 5.47
N GLN A 44 11.46 15.83 4.51
CA GLN A 44 10.01 15.73 4.27
C GLN A 44 9.63 14.33 3.80
N THR A 45 10.42 13.73 2.91
CA THR A 45 10.20 12.36 2.41
C THR A 45 10.27 11.34 3.54
N LEU A 46 11.26 11.43 4.43
CA LEU A 46 11.42 10.52 5.57
C LEU A 46 10.26 10.65 6.58
N LYS A 47 9.85 11.89 6.90
CA LYS A 47 8.68 12.13 7.77
C LYS A 47 7.39 11.59 7.15
N GLN A 48 7.22 11.76 5.85
CA GLN A 48 6.05 11.27 5.13
C GLN A 48 6.05 9.74 5.05
N ALA A 49 7.19 9.12 4.77
CA ALA A 49 7.35 7.66 4.77
C ALA A 49 6.96 7.09 6.14
N LYS A 50 7.39 7.74 7.24
CA LYS A 50 7.01 7.35 8.61
C LYS A 50 5.50 7.40 8.85
N GLN A 51 4.78 8.36 8.27
CA GLN A 51 3.32 8.48 8.39
C GLN A 51 2.55 7.45 7.56
N GLN A 52 3.18 6.89 6.53
CA GLN A 52 2.57 5.96 5.58
C GLN A 52 2.89 4.50 5.88
N VAL A 53 3.69 4.20 6.92
CA VAL A 53 4.04 2.82 7.30
C VAL A 53 2.75 2.07 7.66
N PRO A 54 2.35 1.04 6.89
CA PRO A 54 1.20 0.23 7.25
C PRO A 54 1.52 -0.60 8.50
N PRO A 55 0.53 -0.89 9.37
CA PRO A 55 0.74 -1.69 10.58
C PRO A 55 1.36 -3.07 10.33
N ASP A 56 1.13 -3.64 9.13
CA ASP A 56 1.62 -4.94 8.72
C ASP A 56 3.17 -4.99 8.60
N ILE A 57 3.81 -3.86 8.28
CA ILE A 57 5.27 -3.81 8.09
C ILE A 57 6.06 -3.99 9.39
N GLU A 58 5.48 -3.68 10.54
CA GLU A 58 6.13 -3.92 11.84
C GLU A 58 6.37 -5.42 12.09
N GLN A 59 5.57 -6.31 11.48
CA GLN A 59 5.79 -7.76 11.58
C GLN A 59 6.93 -8.24 10.68
N TYR A 60 7.14 -7.61 9.53
CA TYR A 60 8.15 -8.05 8.54
C TYR A 60 9.50 -7.34 8.67
N ALA A 61 9.50 -6.12 9.20
CA ALA A 61 10.69 -5.28 9.35
C ALA A 61 10.60 -4.40 10.61
N PRO A 62 10.71 -5.00 11.81
CA PRO A 62 10.55 -4.27 13.08
C PRO A 62 11.58 -3.14 13.26
N ASP A 63 12.73 -3.22 12.59
CA ASP A 63 13.79 -2.21 12.68
C ASP A 63 13.58 -1.01 11.73
N PHE A 64 12.67 -1.10 10.76
CA PHE A 64 12.48 -0.05 9.74
C PHE A 64 12.10 1.33 10.33
N PRO A 65 11.17 1.45 11.30
CA PRO A 65 10.87 2.75 11.92
C PRO A 65 12.06 3.36 12.66
N ALA A 66 12.87 2.54 13.34
CA ALA A 66 14.07 3.00 14.04
C ALA A 66 15.14 3.51 13.06
N GLU A 67 15.26 2.86 11.90
CA GLU A 67 16.16 3.29 10.82
C GLU A 67 15.71 4.60 10.17
N LEU A 68 14.39 4.82 9.98
CA LEU A 68 13.85 6.11 9.55
C LEU A 68 14.20 7.25 10.52
N ASP A 69 14.08 7.01 11.82
CA ASP A 69 14.41 7.99 12.85
C ASP A 69 15.92 8.28 12.90
N ARG A 70 16.76 7.25 12.77
CA ARG A 70 18.22 7.42 12.66
C ARG A 70 18.61 8.21 11.41
N ALA A 71 17.97 7.94 10.28
CA ALA A 71 18.20 8.68 9.04
C ALA A 71 17.81 10.16 9.17
N LEU A 72 16.66 10.45 9.79
CA LEU A 72 16.24 11.82 10.10
C LEU A 72 17.25 12.51 11.02
N GLN A 73 17.69 11.85 12.09
CA GLN A 73 18.65 12.42 13.03
C GLN A 73 19.99 12.72 12.35
N ASN A 74 20.55 11.78 11.58
CA ASN A 74 21.79 11.98 10.82
C ASN A 74 21.69 13.19 9.87
N ARG A 75 20.53 13.38 9.25
CA ARG A 75 20.27 14.54 8.39
C ARG A 75 20.23 15.84 9.18
N THR A 76 19.56 15.88 10.33
CA THR A 76 19.53 17.07 11.20
C THR A 76 20.90 17.44 11.77
N LEU A 77 21.78 16.45 11.95
CA LEU A 77 23.18 16.66 12.35
C LEU A 77 24.08 17.14 11.20
N GLY A 78 23.52 17.32 9.99
CA GLY A 78 24.27 17.82 8.84
C GLY A 78 25.20 16.80 8.19
N ALA A 79 25.03 15.50 8.45
CA ALA A 79 25.88 14.44 7.90
C ALA A 79 25.89 14.40 6.35
N CYS A 80 24.89 15.00 5.71
CA CYS A 80 24.76 15.08 4.26
C CYS A 80 25.39 16.35 3.64
N GLY A 81 26.14 17.11 4.42
CA GLY A 81 26.78 18.36 4.00
C GLY A 81 28.01 18.23 3.10
N GLY A 82 28.43 17.00 2.76
CA GLY A 82 29.60 16.77 1.91
C GLY A 82 29.35 15.68 0.87
N ALA A 83 29.24 16.10 -0.38
CA ALA A 83 29.17 15.28 -1.59
C ALA A 83 27.86 14.48 -1.82
N ALA A 84 27.03 15.01 -2.72
CA ALA A 84 26.27 14.17 -3.65
C ALA A 84 27.28 13.40 -4.52
N GLY A 85 27.85 12.34 -3.97
CA GLY A 85 28.85 11.51 -4.60
C GLY A 85 28.65 10.07 -4.18
N SER A 86 28.07 9.29 -5.09
CA SER A 86 28.00 7.83 -5.03
C SER A 86 29.32 7.24 -4.54
N GLY A 87 29.30 6.48 -3.43
CA GLY A 87 30.51 5.94 -2.84
C GLY A 87 30.21 4.75 -1.94
N ALA A 88 30.58 3.58 -2.44
CA ALA A 88 30.52 2.27 -1.80
C ALA A 88 31.04 2.21 -0.35
N GLY A 89 30.51 1.23 0.40
CA GLY A 89 31.31 0.44 1.33
C GLY A 89 31.67 1.10 2.65
N GLY A 90 30.77 0.98 3.61
CA GLY A 90 31.07 1.20 5.02
C GLY A 90 30.15 0.33 5.86
N ASP A 91 30.52 -0.94 6.03
CA ASP A 91 29.84 -1.83 6.97
C ASP A 91 29.76 -1.18 8.36
N PRO A 92 28.58 -1.09 8.99
CA PRO A 92 28.51 -0.78 10.40
C PRO A 92 29.12 -1.96 11.16
N VAL A 93 30.16 -1.67 11.94
CA VAL A 93 30.61 -2.58 12.99
C VAL A 93 29.42 -2.88 13.90
N SER A 94 28.93 -4.11 13.82
CA SER A 94 28.00 -4.69 14.77
C SER A 94 28.68 -4.73 16.15
N PRO A 95 28.11 -4.15 17.22
CA PRO A 95 28.66 -4.34 18.55
C PRO A 95 28.47 -5.82 18.93
N GLY A 96 29.61 -6.51 19.08
CA GLY A 96 29.67 -7.93 19.39
C GLY A 96 28.90 -8.30 20.65
N GLY A 97 27.89 -9.15 20.48
CA GLY A 97 27.31 -9.98 21.53
C GLY A 97 27.96 -11.35 21.49
N SER A 98 28.78 -11.63 22.50
CA SER A 98 29.39 -12.94 22.79
C SER A 98 28.36 -14.07 22.87
N SER A 99 28.64 -15.19 22.20
CA SER A 99 28.23 -16.54 22.62
C SER A 99 29.03 -17.59 21.84
N ALA A 100 30.21 -17.93 22.34
CA ALA A 100 30.91 -19.15 21.97
C ALA A 100 30.34 -20.30 22.81
N GLY A 101 29.63 -21.22 22.16
CA GLY A 101 29.20 -22.50 22.72
C GLY A 101 29.31 -23.55 21.63
N ALA A 102 30.42 -24.28 21.62
CA ALA A 102 30.70 -25.36 20.68
C ALA A 102 29.77 -26.58 20.88
N PRO A 103 29.56 -27.41 19.84
CA PRO A 103 28.74 -28.62 19.91
C PRO A 103 29.51 -29.79 20.55
N PRO A 104 28.84 -30.69 21.30
CA PRO A 104 29.43 -31.99 21.62
C PRO A 104 29.24 -32.98 20.47
N THR A 105 30.34 -33.60 20.07
CA THR A 105 30.42 -34.87 19.35
C THR A 105 29.97 -36.02 20.25
N ASP A 106 29.29 -37.02 19.68
CA ASP A 106 29.60 -38.45 19.88
C ASP A 106 28.67 -39.35 19.03
N PRO A 107 29.21 -40.38 18.36
CA PRO A 107 28.44 -41.53 17.88
C PRO A 107 28.86 -42.83 18.60
N ALA A 108 27.88 -43.63 19.07
CA ALA A 108 27.80 -45.10 18.94
C ALA A 108 27.01 -45.79 20.07
N GLY A 109 25.99 -46.56 19.66
CA GLY A 109 25.80 -47.97 20.06
C GLY A 109 25.31 -48.30 21.47
N GLY A 110 24.07 -48.80 21.59
CA GLY A 110 23.63 -49.59 22.75
C GLY A 110 22.14 -49.95 22.77
N ALA A 111 21.82 -51.19 22.34
CA ALA A 111 20.75 -52.15 22.71
C ALA A 111 19.32 -51.73 23.16
N PRO A 112 18.28 -52.57 22.87
CA PRO A 112 16.90 -52.38 23.32
C PRO A 112 16.52 -53.16 24.60
N ALA A 113 15.82 -52.50 25.53
CA ALA A 113 14.96 -53.06 26.60
C ALA A 113 14.22 -51.84 27.23
N GLY A 114 12.92 -51.78 27.55
CA GLY A 114 12.01 -52.76 28.14
C GLY A 114 11.53 -52.18 29.49
N GLY A 115 10.23 -51.90 29.63
CA GLY A 115 9.55 -51.41 30.86
C GLY A 115 9.47 -49.87 30.93
N GLY A 116 8.35 -49.20 31.20
CA GLY A 116 7.19 -49.55 32.04
C GLY A 116 7.09 -48.51 33.17
N ALA A 117 5.87 -48.05 33.49
CA ALA A 117 5.49 -47.12 34.58
C ALA A 117 5.76 -45.61 34.31
N ALA A 118 4.94 -44.66 34.73
CA ALA A 118 3.60 -44.61 35.33
C ALA A 118 3.15 -43.14 35.25
N GLY A 119 1.84 -42.89 35.21
CA GLY A 119 1.23 -41.57 35.08
C GLY A 119 1.63 -40.57 36.17
N GLY A 120 1.76 -39.31 35.76
CA GLY A 120 1.73 -38.13 36.63
C GLY A 120 0.52 -37.26 36.26
N PRO A 121 -0.26 -36.77 37.24
CA PRO A 121 -1.55 -36.13 37.01
C PRO A 121 -1.42 -34.75 36.36
N ASN A 122 -2.29 -34.55 35.36
CA ASN A 122 -2.58 -33.29 34.69
C ASN A 122 -3.09 -32.27 35.72
N ALA A 123 -2.26 -31.28 36.07
CA ALA A 123 -2.70 -30.16 36.90
C ALA A 123 -3.50 -29.19 36.02
N THR A 124 -4.83 -29.22 36.16
CA THR A 124 -5.74 -28.23 35.58
C THR A 124 -5.47 -26.85 36.20
N PRO A 125 -5.15 -25.81 35.40
CA PRO A 125 -5.02 -24.45 35.91
C PRO A 125 -6.35 -23.95 36.49
N ALA A 126 -6.30 -23.37 37.69
CA ALA A 126 -7.44 -22.76 38.34
C ALA A 126 -8.00 -21.58 37.51
N PRO A 127 -9.32 -21.43 37.37
CA PRO A 127 -9.92 -20.30 36.68
C PRO A 127 -9.67 -18.99 37.45
N PRO A 128 -9.37 -17.87 36.76
CA PRO A 128 -9.15 -16.58 37.38
C PRO A 128 -10.43 -16.05 38.07
N PRO A 129 -10.30 -15.26 39.15
CA PRO A 129 -11.44 -14.68 39.85
C PRO A 129 -12.23 -13.73 38.95
N ILE A 130 -13.54 -13.95 38.88
CA ILE A 130 -14.50 -13.12 38.17
C ILE A 130 -14.66 -11.82 38.97
N ALA A 131 -14.03 -10.75 38.51
CA ALA A 131 -14.23 -9.41 39.07
C ALA A 131 -15.64 -8.92 38.72
N ASN A 132 -16.46 -8.69 39.74
CA ASN A 132 -17.79 -8.10 39.61
C ASN A 132 -17.69 -6.71 38.97
N ALA A 133 -18.25 -6.58 37.76
CA ALA A 133 -18.42 -5.32 37.07
C ALA A 133 -19.49 -4.48 37.79
N ALA A 134 -19.05 -3.63 38.71
CA ALA A 134 -19.89 -2.58 39.26
C ALA A 134 -20.17 -1.55 38.16
N GLY A 135 -21.46 -1.33 37.91
CA GLY A 135 -22.00 -0.51 36.83
C GLY A 135 -21.38 0.88 36.72
N GLY A 136 -20.58 1.06 35.67
CA GLY A 136 -20.40 2.34 34.99
C GLY A 136 -21.21 2.28 33.71
N ILE A 137 -22.30 3.05 33.63
CA ILE A 137 -23.03 3.26 32.38
C ILE A 137 -21.98 3.77 31.37
N PRO A 138 -21.76 3.11 30.23
CA PRO A 138 -20.82 3.62 29.24
C PRO A 138 -21.34 5.00 28.84
N GLN A 139 -20.59 6.04 29.20
CA GLN A 139 -20.84 7.36 28.66
C GLN A 139 -20.79 7.18 27.15
N ALA A 140 -21.94 7.41 26.49
CA ALA A 140 -22.02 7.44 25.05
C ALA A 140 -20.91 8.35 24.57
N THR A 141 -19.90 7.73 23.94
CA THR A 141 -18.79 8.40 23.29
C THR A 141 -19.42 9.39 22.33
N ARG A 142 -19.47 10.65 22.73
CA ARG A 142 -19.83 11.74 21.82
C ARG A 142 -18.78 11.68 20.73
N PHE A 143 -19.15 11.16 19.57
CA PHE A 143 -18.37 11.31 18.36
C PHE A 143 -18.19 12.81 18.19
N ARG A 144 -16.98 13.26 18.54
CA ARG A 144 -16.54 14.62 18.31
C ARG A 144 -16.48 14.70 16.78
N ASN A 145 -17.53 15.25 16.18
CA ASN A 145 -17.53 15.64 14.78
C ASN A 145 -16.46 16.73 14.66
N THR A 146 -15.21 16.31 14.52
CA THR A 146 -14.17 17.16 13.97
C THR A 146 -14.60 17.39 12.54
N SER A 147 -15.31 18.50 12.32
CA SER A 147 -15.59 19.11 11.03
C SER A 147 -14.27 19.55 10.39
N ALA A 148 -13.38 18.60 10.14
CA ALA A 148 -12.35 18.73 9.14
C ALA A 148 -12.96 18.10 7.90
N SER A 149 -13.22 18.95 6.91
CA SER A 149 -13.90 18.67 5.65
C SER A 149 -13.10 17.67 4.81
N HIS A 150 -13.00 16.44 5.27
CA HIS A 150 -12.37 15.34 4.57
C HIS A 150 -13.44 14.75 3.66
N THR A 151 -13.52 15.26 2.44
CA THR A 151 -14.25 14.58 1.38
C THR A 151 -13.67 13.17 1.29
N PRO A 152 -14.45 12.11 1.57
CA PRO A 152 -13.92 10.76 1.58
C PRO A 152 -13.30 10.49 0.21
N VAL A 153 -12.05 10.02 0.20
CA VAL A 153 -11.25 9.78 -1.02
C VAL A 153 -12.03 9.04 -2.12
N PRO A 154 -12.88 8.04 -1.82
CA PRO A 154 -13.73 7.41 -2.83
C PRO A 154 -14.65 8.38 -3.59
N LEU A 155 -15.22 9.39 -2.93
CA LEU A 155 -16.06 10.38 -3.59
C LEU A 155 -15.25 11.29 -4.52
N LEU A 156 -13.99 11.58 -4.19
CA LEU A 156 -13.10 12.31 -5.10
C LEU A 156 -12.79 11.47 -6.34
N ILE A 157 -12.52 10.18 -6.18
CA ILE A 157 -12.27 9.27 -7.31
C ILE A 157 -13.49 9.21 -8.23
N ILE A 158 -14.70 9.04 -7.67
CA ILE A 158 -15.95 9.02 -8.45
C ILE A 158 -16.18 10.36 -9.14
N GLY A 159 -15.93 11.49 -8.46
CA GLY A 159 -16.05 12.82 -9.03
C GLY A 159 -15.12 13.05 -10.22
N VAL A 160 -13.86 12.61 -10.11
CA VAL A 160 -12.88 12.67 -11.21
C VAL A 160 -13.30 11.77 -12.36
N LEU A 161 -13.76 10.55 -12.09
CA LEU A 161 -14.21 9.62 -13.12
C LEU A 161 -15.43 10.17 -13.88
N ALA A 162 -16.41 10.71 -13.16
CA ALA A 162 -17.58 11.33 -13.76
C ALA A 162 -17.18 12.52 -14.64
N LEU A 163 -16.27 13.37 -14.18
CA LEU A 163 -15.76 14.50 -14.96
C LEU A 163 -15.06 14.03 -16.25
N LEU A 164 -14.23 12.99 -16.17
CA LEU A 164 -13.53 12.42 -17.33
C LEU A 164 -14.47 11.84 -18.39
N ILE A 165 -15.69 11.44 -18.02
CA ILE A 165 -16.71 10.94 -18.96
C ILE A 165 -17.56 12.08 -19.51
N VAL A 166 -17.98 13.02 -18.65
CA VAL A 166 -18.87 14.12 -19.03
C VAL A 166 -18.19 15.09 -19.99
N VAL A 167 -16.91 15.43 -19.77
CA VAL A 167 -16.16 16.36 -20.61
C VAL A 167 -16.10 15.92 -22.09
N PRO A 168 -15.65 14.70 -22.44
CA PRO A 168 -15.63 14.27 -23.83
C PRO A 168 -17.04 14.09 -24.41
N ALA A 169 -18.04 13.69 -23.61
CA ALA A 169 -19.41 13.59 -24.08
C ALA A 169 -19.98 14.96 -24.47
N LEU A 170 -19.74 16.00 -23.66
CA LEU A 170 -20.12 17.37 -23.97
C LEU A 170 -19.34 17.94 -25.16
N ALA A 171 -18.05 17.64 -25.26
CA ALA A 171 -17.24 18.04 -26.42
C ALA A 171 -17.79 17.40 -27.70
N PHE A 172 -18.05 16.10 -27.68
CA PHE A 172 -18.64 15.38 -28.81
C PHE A 172 -20.01 15.95 -29.19
N HIS A 173 -20.88 16.19 -28.21
CA HIS A 173 -22.19 16.78 -28.45
C HIS A 173 -22.09 18.19 -29.05
N GLY A 174 -21.19 19.03 -28.52
CA GLY A 174 -20.93 20.37 -29.04
C GLY A 174 -20.39 20.36 -30.47
N THR A 175 -19.44 19.48 -30.79
CA THR A 175 -18.94 19.33 -32.17
C THR A 175 -20.05 18.95 -33.14
N ARG A 176 -21.00 18.12 -32.69
CA ARG A 176 -22.17 17.74 -33.48
C ARG A 176 -23.13 18.91 -33.73
N TRP A 177 -23.34 19.77 -32.74
CA TRP A 177 -24.15 20.99 -32.91
C TRP A 177 -23.48 22.02 -33.83
N LEU A 178 -22.16 22.07 -33.84
CA LEU A 178 -21.37 22.93 -34.72
C LEU A 178 -21.30 22.41 -36.17
N GLY A 179 -21.95 21.28 -36.48
CA GLY A 179 -21.93 20.67 -37.81
C GLY A 179 -20.55 20.15 -38.22
N TRP A 180 -19.62 19.98 -37.26
CA TRP A 180 -18.32 19.42 -37.55
C TRP A 180 -18.43 17.90 -37.63
N GLU A 181 -18.62 17.38 -38.84
CA GLU A 181 -18.55 15.94 -39.10
C GLU A 181 -17.20 15.58 -39.72
N PRO A 182 -16.28 15.00 -38.92
CA PRO A 182 -15.06 14.44 -39.47
C PRO A 182 -15.38 13.42 -40.57
N ARG A 183 -14.71 13.57 -41.70
CA ARG A 183 -14.86 12.71 -42.90
C ARG A 183 -14.64 11.20 -42.65
N TRP A 184 -14.08 10.80 -41.50
CA TRP A 184 -13.91 9.40 -41.10
C TRP A 184 -15.09 8.80 -40.32
N ILE A 185 -16.02 9.61 -39.80
CA ILE A 185 -17.18 9.12 -39.01
C ILE A 185 -18.05 8.12 -39.78
N PRO A 186 -18.37 8.33 -41.08
CA PRO A 186 -19.19 7.37 -41.82
C PRO A 186 -18.56 5.98 -41.89
N GLY A 187 -17.24 5.89 -42.09
CA GLY A 187 -16.53 4.61 -42.13
C GLY A 187 -16.54 3.90 -40.77
N LEU A 188 -16.42 4.66 -39.68
CA LEU A 188 -16.41 4.11 -38.33
C LEU A 188 -17.79 3.57 -37.91
N ARG A 189 -18.89 4.19 -38.38
CA ARG A 189 -20.24 3.66 -38.14
C ARG A 189 -20.45 2.30 -38.80
N TYR A 190 -19.90 2.10 -40.00
CA TYR A 190 -19.98 0.81 -40.68
C TYR A 190 -19.20 -0.27 -39.94
N SER A 191 -17.94 0.01 -39.55
CA SER A 191 -17.11 -0.96 -38.83
C SER A 191 -17.65 -1.30 -37.44
N VAL A 192 -18.17 -0.31 -36.70
CA VAL A 192 -18.81 -0.55 -35.39
C VAL A 192 -20.12 -1.32 -35.55
N GLY A 193 -20.91 -1.06 -36.60
CA GLY A 193 -22.13 -1.81 -36.89
C GLY A 193 -21.84 -3.29 -37.17
N GLU A 194 -20.82 -3.57 -37.97
CA GLU A 194 -20.41 -4.95 -38.27
C GLU A 194 -19.80 -5.66 -37.05
N ALA A 195 -18.95 -4.97 -36.28
CA ALA A 195 -18.41 -5.51 -35.03
C ALA A 195 -19.52 -5.79 -34.00
N GLY A 196 -20.49 -4.89 -33.88
CA GLY A 196 -21.65 -5.04 -33.00
C GLY A 196 -22.54 -6.22 -33.41
N TYR A 197 -22.75 -6.43 -34.71
CA TYR A 197 -23.49 -7.59 -35.22
C TYR A 197 -22.79 -8.91 -34.85
N ARG A 198 -21.45 -8.97 -35.02
CA ARG A 198 -20.66 -10.16 -34.66
C ARG A 198 -20.68 -10.43 -33.15
N ALA A 199 -20.49 -9.38 -32.34
CA ALA A 199 -20.50 -9.50 -30.88
C ALA A 199 -21.90 -9.83 -30.32
N GLY A 200 -22.96 -9.30 -30.94
CA GLY A 200 -24.35 -9.60 -30.59
C GLY A 200 -24.70 -11.08 -30.77
N GLY A 201 -24.21 -11.70 -31.86
CA GLY A 201 -24.34 -13.14 -32.10
C GLY A 201 -23.74 -13.96 -30.96
N THR A 202 -22.48 -13.70 -30.60
CA THR A 202 -21.81 -14.42 -29.50
C THR A 202 -22.50 -14.24 -28.15
N TRP A 203 -23.07 -13.06 -27.87
CA TRP A 203 -23.81 -12.82 -26.64
C TRP A 203 -25.14 -13.57 -26.60
N SER A 204 -25.83 -13.68 -27.74
CA SER A 204 -27.08 -14.45 -27.82
C SER A 204 -26.85 -15.94 -27.60
N GLU A 205 -25.76 -16.50 -28.13
CA GLU A 205 -25.36 -17.89 -27.89
C GLU A 205 -25.01 -18.12 -26.42
N PHE A 206 -24.27 -17.20 -25.80
CA PHE A 206 -23.96 -17.26 -24.37
C PHE A 206 -25.20 -17.17 -23.50
N ALA A 207 -26.13 -16.26 -23.81
CA ALA A 207 -27.39 -16.14 -23.08
C ALA A 207 -28.26 -17.39 -23.23
N ASP A 208 -28.26 -18.02 -24.41
CA ASP A 208 -28.97 -19.28 -24.64
C ASP A 208 -28.32 -20.44 -23.89
N TRP A 209 -26.98 -20.51 -23.85
CA TRP A 209 -26.24 -21.47 -23.03
C TRP A 209 -26.57 -21.33 -21.53
N LEU A 210 -26.56 -20.09 -21.01
CA LEU A 210 -26.96 -19.76 -19.64
C LEU A 210 -28.39 -20.20 -19.33
N ARG A 211 -29.30 -20.05 -20.29
CA ARG A 211 -30.70 -20.46 -20.17
C ARG A 211 -30.86 -21.98 -20.18
N LEU A 212 -30.04 -22.69 -20.94
CA LEU A 212 -30.04 -24.15 -21.05
C LEU A 212 -29.32 -24.84 -19.88
N GLY A 213 -28.58 -24.11 -19.04
CA GLY A 213 -28.01 -24.61 -17.77
C GLY A 213 -26.96 -25.71 -17.94
N ARG A 214 -26.20 -25.68 -19.05
CA ARG A 214 -25.07 -26.59 -19.29
C ARG A 214 -23.76 -26.02 -18.79
#